data_AF-A0A368VIC8-F1
#
_entry.id   AF-A0A368VIC8-F1
#
_cell.length_a   1.000
_cell.length_b   1.000
_cell.length_c   1.000
_cell.angle_alpha   90.00
_cell.angle_beta   90.00
_cell.angle_gamma   90.00
#
_symmetry.space_group_name_H-M   'P 1'
#
loop_
_entity.id
_entity.type
_entity.pdbx_description
1 polymer ?
#
loop_
_entity_poly.entity_id
_entity_poly.type
_entity_poly.pdbx_seq_one_letter_code
_entity_poly.pdbx_strand_id
1 'polypeptide(L)'
;MKKMQNLAVILLTVLLVVIAGCSSGKPPKEALQAAMTKMAEADSYTVKMSFGLDELELTPDAAMQEDAAAAAAMIGMLKDATITVDAIYQKDPLRTDMNVEIVIPGDMEMKLTVPMIMTEETLYVKVPQIPMLPLPETVTGKFIKIDLKELAEQQGGATLDIAAQQKLGKELGAVLLKHFDEKTYFSEPKAADAGLPEELKADQIIAFEINESNYAKTVETVINQVLPELIDVLLANEESMKSLQLEKADIEKMKSELETNKADIVDVLKNNVKVNTMKVTCAIQDGYLVYEEGQVNVEATDKESGQKMKLGLHFDVSYAEIGKAPKFENEIPTDAITLDQLTQLFQAPVGM
;
A
#
# COMPACT_ATOMS: atom_id res chain seq x y z
N MET A 1 54.12 -0.71 -30.41
CA MET A 1 53.44 0.30 -29.58
C MET A 1 52.02 0.64 -30.09
N LYS A 2 51.16 -0.37 -30.35
CA LYS A 2 49.71 -0.16 -30.64
C LYS A 2 48.80 -1.24 -30.02
N LYS A 3 49.37 -2.23 -29.32
CA LYS A 3 48.62 -3.24 -28.54
C LYS A 3 48.71 -3.05 -27.01
N MET A 4 49.52 -2.09 -26.54
CA MET A 4 49.62 -1.73 -25.12
C MET A 4 48.85 -0.45 -24.76
N GLN A 5 48.49 0.38 -25.76
CA GLN A 5 47.61 1.55 -25.55
C GLN A 5 46.12 1.18 -25.50
N ASN A 6 45.71 0.07 -26.13
CA ASN A 6 44.32 -0.40 -26.04
C ASN A 6 44.01 -1.12 -24.72
N LEU A 7 45.03 -1.64 -24.01
CA LEU A 7 44.83 -2.20 -22.67
C LEU A 7 44.73 -1.11 -21.60
N ALA A 8 45.47 0.01 -21.76
CA ALA A 8 45.42 1.14 -20.84
C ALA A 8 44.11 1.94 -20.95
N VAL A 9 43.52 2.05 -22.16
CA VAL A 9 42.21 2.68 -22.33
C VAL A 9 41.09 1.80 -21.79
N ILE A 10 41.12 0.48 -21.99
CA ILE A 10 40.11 -0.45 -21.44
C ILE A 10 40.23 -0.56 -19.91
N LEU A 11 41.44 -0.52 -19.32
CA LEU A 11 41.59 -0.44 -17.87
C LEU A 11 41.14 0.92 -17.30
N LEU A 12 41.31 2.03 -18.03
CA LEU A 12 40.80 3.34 -17.58
C LEU A 12 39.28 3.46 -17.67
N THR A 13 38.61 2.79 -18.62
CA THR A 13 37.14 2.78 -18.66
C THR A 13 36.51 1.90 -17.57
N VAL A 14 37.22 0.87 -17.09
CA VAL A 14 36.77 0.05 -15.94
C VAL A 14 36.98 0.81 -14.62
N LEU A 15 37.92 1.74 -14.54
CA LEU A 15 38.17 2.57 -13.35
C LEU A 15 37.23 3.79 -13.20
N LEU A 16 36.46 4.15 -14.24
CA LEU A 16 35.42 5.19 -14.16
C LEU A 16 34.03 4.66 -13.78
N VAL A 17 33.89 3.36 -13.51
CA VAL A 17 32.64 2.73 -13.03
C VAL A 17 32.62 2.54 -11.51
N VAL A 18 33.63 3.01 -10.77
CA VAL A 18 33.75 2.78 -9.30
C VAL A 18 33.73 4.09 -8.48
N ILE A 19 33.16 5.17 -9.01
CA ILE A 19 32.88 6.39 -8.22
C ILE A 19 31.42 6.87 -8.42
N ALA A 20 30.48 5.92 -8.47
CA ALA A 20 29.24 6.08 -7.72
C ALA A 20 29.46 5.28 -6.43
N GLY A 21 29.17 5.90 -5.29
CA GLY A 21 29.70 5.52 -3.97
C GLY A 21 29.56 4.03 -3.62
N CYS A 22 30.52 3.54 -2.83
CA CYS A 22 30.42 2.29 -2.10
C CYS A 22 29.07 2.18 -1.38
N SER A 23 28.15 1.39 -1.93
CA SER A 23 27.52 0.33 -1.15
C SER A 23 28.08 -0.98 -1.69
N SER A 24 28.50 -1.88 -0.80
CA SER A 24 28.90 -3.25 -1.14
C SER A 24 27.71 -4.14 -1.51
N GLY A 25 26.62 -3.52 -1.95
CA GLY A 25 25.31 -4.13 -2.14
C GLY A 25 25.03 -4.49 -3.60
N LYS A 26 23.92 -5.22 -3.79
CA LYS A 26 23.33 -5.45 -5.11
C LYS A 26 22.85 -4.10 -5.70
N PRO A 27 22.71 -3.98 -7.04
CA PRO A 27 22.08 -2.82 -7.65
C PRO A 27 20.73 -2.49 -6.98
N PRO A 28 20.33 -1.21 -6.84
CA PRO A 28 19.17 -0.80 -6.05
C PRO A 28 17.89 -1.58 -6.36
N LYS A 29 17.58 -1.80 -7.64
CA LYS A 29 16.37 -2.53 -8.02
C LYS A 29 16.46 -3.99 -7.62
N GLU A 30 17.60 -4.64 -7.86
CA GLU A 30 17.81 -6.05 -7.51
C GLU A 30 17.80 -6.23 -5.98
N ALA A 31 18.41 -5.30 -5.23
CA ALA A 31 18.41 -5.28 -3.78
C ALA A 31 16.99 -5.18 -3.23
N LEU A 32 16.18 -4.23 -3.73
CA LEU A 32 14.79 -4.06 -3.32
C LEU A 32 13.94 -5.30 -3.62
N GLN A 33 14.05 -5.85 -4.84
CA GLN A 33 13.33 -7.07 -5.22
C GLN A 33 13.73 -8.28 -4.36
N ALA A 34 15.02 -8.41 -4.04
CA ALA A 34 15.50 -9.47 -3.17
C ALA A 34 14.98 -9.30 -1.73
N ALA A 35 14.98 -8.08 -1.21
CA ALA A 35 14.47 -7.78 0.13
C ALA A 35 12.96 -8.03 0.26
N MET A 36 12.17 -7.59 -0.74
CA MET A 36 10.73 -7.89 -0.81
C MET A 36 10.47 -9.40 -0.87
N THR A 37 11.25 -10.14 -1.67
CA THR A 37 11.13 -11.61 -1.74
C THR A 37 11.45 -12.25 -0.38
N LYS A 38 12.53 -11.79 0.27
CA LYS A 38 12.94 -12.32 1.57
C LYS A 38 11.92 -12.03 2.67
N MET A 39 11.28 -10.86 2.64
CA MET A 39 10.17 -10.51 3.54
C MET A 39 8.96 -11.41 3.32
N ALA A 40 8.58 -11.69 2.07
CA ALA A 40 7.48 -12.59 1.76
C ALA A 40 7.71 -14.04 2.25
N GLU A 41 8.98 -14.43 2.43
CA GLU A 41 9.39 -15.73 2.94
C GLU A 41 9.50 -15.77 4.48
N ALA A 42 9.39 -14.65 5.18
CA ALA A 42 9.52 -14.59 6.64
C ALA A 42 8.35 -15.32 7.35
N ASP A 43 8.69 -16.16 8.34
CA ASP A 43 7.70 -16.92 9.11
C ASP A 43 6.92 -16.05 10.11
N SER A 44 7.51 -14.93 10.55
CA SER A 44 6.91 -14.01 11.50
C SER A 44 7.58 -12.64 11.42
N TYR A 45 6.86 -11.61 11.84
CA TYR A 45 7.38 -10.26 12.07
C TYR A 45 6.35 -9.42 12.84
N THR A 46 6.82 -8.34 13.45
CA THR A 46 5.96 -7.22 13.87
C THR A 46 6.07 -6.12 12.83
N VAL A 47 4.95 -5.49 12.49
CA VAL A 47 4.90 -4.35 11.59
C VAL A 47 4.21 -3.19 12.28
N LYS A 48 4.75 -1.98 12.14
CA LYS A 48 4.06 -0.74 12.47
C LYS A 48 3.90 0.06 11.19
N MET A 49 2.70 0.50 10.90
CA MET A 49 2.38 1.34 9.75
C MET A 49 1.75 2.63 10.23
N SER A 50 2.05 3.73 9.56
CA SER A 50 1.37 5.01 9.72
C SER A 50 1.03 5.55 8.34
N PHE A 51 -0.16 6.10 8.20
CA PHE A 51 -0.66 6.74 6.99
C PHE A 51 -1.23 8.09 7.38
N GLY A 52 -0.88 9.13 6.62
CA GLY A 52 -1.40 10.48 6.83
C GLY A 52 -1.85 11.13 5.54
N LEU A 53 -2.89 11.94 5.65
CA LEU A 53 -3.42 12.76 4.57
C LEU A 53 -3.02 14.23 4.78
N ASP A 54 -1.88 14.60 4.21
CA ASP A 54 -1.28 15.94 4.34
C ASP A 54 -2.07 17.01 3.58
N GLU A 55 -2.62 16.65 2.43
CA GLU A 55 -3.35 17.58 1.57
C GLU A 55 -4.53 16.87 0.91
N LEU A 56 -5.72 17.44 1.05
CA LEU A 56 -6.90 17.04 0.30
C LEU A 56 -7.67 18.29 -0.08
N GLU A 57 -7.66 18.60 -1.37
CA GLU A 57 -8.51 19.65 -1.95
C GLU A 57 -9.32 19.04 -3.09
N LEU A 58 -10.64 19.17 -3.02
CA LEU A 58 -11.55 18.75 -4.07
C LEU A 58 -12.54 19.87 -4.33
N THR A 59 -12.67 20.29 -5.60
CA THR A 59 -13.79 21.15 -6.00
C THR A 59 -15.06 20.31 -6.15
N PRO A 60 -16.17 20.63 -5.47
CA PRO A 60 -17.41 19.85 -5.59
C PRO A 60 -17.90 19.82 -7.04
N ASP A 61 -18.20 18.62 -7.57
CA ASP A 61 -18.88 18.47 -8.86
C ASP A 61 -20.40 18.73 -8.71
N ALA A 62 -21.10 18.94 -9.82
CA ALA A 62 -22.55 19.04 -9.94
C ALA A 62 -23.32 17.91 -9.23
N ALA A 63 -22.75 16.70 -9.17
CA ALA A 63 -23.32 15.56 -8.42
C ALA A 63 -23.17 15.69 -6.88
N MET A 64 -22.21 16.49 -6.41
CA MET A 64 -21.98 16.77 -4.99
C MET A 64 -22.67 18.07 -4.53
N GLN A 65 -23.36 18.79 -5.43
CA GLN A 65 -23.97 20.08 -5.11
C GLN A 65 -25.20 19.99 -4.20
N GLU A 66 -25.95 18.88 -4.22
CA GLU A 66 -27.13 18.73 -3.36
C GLU A 66 -26.80 18.69 -1.87
N ASP A 67 -25.56 18.28 -1.50
CA ASP A 67 -25.08 18.31 -0.12
C ASP A 67 -23.60 18.72 -0.02
N ALA A 68 -23.23 19.76 -0.78
CA ALA A 68 -21.84 20.24 -0.88
C ALA A 68 -21.27 20.66 0.48
N ALA A 69 -22.13 21.11 1.40
CA ALA A 69 -21.74 21.48 2.76
C ALA A 69 -21.34 20.24 3.59
N ALA A 70 -22.12 19.15 3.53
CA ALA A 70 -21.76 17.90 4.20
C ALA A 70 -20.50 17.28 3.61
N ALA A 71 -20.36 17.28 2.28
CA ALA A 71 -19.17 16.78 1.62
C ALA A 71 -17.91 17.59 1.97
N ALA A 72 -18.00 18.93 1.98
CA ALA A 72 -16.90 19.79 2.39
C ALA A 72 -16.53 19.58 3.87
N ALA A 73 -17.52 19.36 4.74
CA ALA A 73 -17.29 19.04 6.15
C ALA A 73 -16.57 17.69 6.33
N MET A 74 -16.96 16.66 5.57
CA MET A 74 -16.27 15.35 5.60
C MET A 74 -14.84 15.45 5.08
N ILE A 75 -14.60 16.15 3.98
CA ILE A 75 -13.25 16.38 3.43
C ILE A 75 -12.38 17.13 4.46
N GLY A 76 -12.93 18.16 5.09
CA GLY A 76 -12.24 18.92 6.13
C GLY A 76 -11.93 18.10 7.38
N MET A 77 -12.76 17.09 7.70
CA MET A 77 -12.52 16.16 8.80
C MET A 77 -11.44 15.13 8.46
N LEU A 78 -11.38 14.66 7.22
CA LEU A 78 -10.39 13.66 6.79
C LEU A 78 -9.00 14.27 6.58
N LYS A 79 -8.94 15.58 6.28
CA LYS A 79 -7.67 16.30 6.20
C LYS A 79 -6.93 16.20 7.53
N ASP A 80 -5.64 15.92 7.47
CA ASP A 80 -4.77 15.69 8.64
C ASP A 80 -5.14 14.44 9.47
N ALA A 81 -6.08 13.59 9.01
CA ALA A 81 -6.35 12.32 9.66
C ALA A 81 -5.14 11.39 9.56
N THR A 82 -4.84 10.70 10.65
CA THR A 82 -3.77 9.72 10.70
C THR A 82 -4.33 8.35 11.05
N ILE A 83 -3.91 7.33 10.30
CA ILE A 83 -4.22 5.94 10.58
C ILE A 83 -2.92 5.25 10.95
N THR A 84 -2.85 4.69 12.14
CA THR A 84 -1.72 3.87 12.58
C THR A 84 -2.16 2.43 12.75
N VAL A 85 -1.29 1.49 12.37
CA VAL A 85 -1.55 0.06 12.47
C VAL A 85 -0.34 -0.62 13.09
N ASP A 86 -0.51 -1.19 14.26
CA ASP A 86 0.45 -2.12 14.85
C ASP A 86 -0.03 -3.54 14.57
N ALA A 87 0.79 -4.39 13.94
CA ALA A 87 0.41 -5.78 13.70
C ALA A 87 1.55 -6.78 13.99
N ILE A 88 1.15 -7.99 14.36
CA ILE A 88 2.03 -9.13 14.61
C ILE A 88 1.57 -10.24 13.68
N TYR A 89 2.45 -10.66 12.77
CA TYR A 89 2.19 -11.72 11.82
C TYR A 89 2.93 -13.00 12.20
N GLN A 90 2.26 -14.13 12.02
CA GLN A 90 2.84 -15.47 12.06
C GLN A 90 2.23 -16.32 10.94
N LYS A 91 3.09 -16.97 10.16
CA LYS A 91 2.69 -17.80 9.02
C LYS A 91 2.05 -19.13 9.41
N ASP A 92 2.52 -19.77 10.47
CA ASP A 92 2.00 -21.04 10.99
C ASP A 92 1.79 -20.90 12.51
N PRO A 93 0.55 -20.88 13.03
CA PRO A 93 -0.72 -21.34 12.42
C PRO A 93 -1.55 -20.24 11.73
N LEU A 94 -0.96 -19.48 10.80
CA LEU A 94 -1.55 -18.33 10.09
C LEU A 94 -2.39 -17.41 11.00
N ARG A 95 -1.70 -16.52 11.69
CA ARG A 95 -2.31 -15.58 12.63
C ARG A 95 -1.75 -14.18 12.44
N THR A 96 -2.65 -13.20 12.39
CA THR A 96 -2.31 -11.78 12.41
C THR A 96 -3.11 -11.10 13.50
N ASP A 97 -2.44 -10.58 14.52
CA ASP A 97 -3.06 -9.65 15.47
C ASP A 97 -2.76 -8.25 15.01
N MET A 98 -3.76 -7.37 15.00
CA MET A 98 -3.58 -6.00 14.54
C MET A 98 -4.41 -5.02 15.37
N ASN A 99 -3.85 -3.86 15.67
CA ASN A 99 -4.52 -2.75 16.29
C ASN A 99 -4.54 -1.61 15.28
N VAL A 100 -5.73 -1.23 14.82
CA VAL A 100 -5.90 -0.07 13.92
C VAL A 100 -6.35 1.11 14.76
N GLU A 101 -5.55 2.17 14.77
CA GLU A 101 -5.86 3.42 15.43
C GLU A 101 -6.11 4.51 14.39
N ILE A 102 -7.28 5.13 14.47
CA ILE A 102 -7.69 6.24 13.61
C ILE A 102 -7.77 7.48 14.50
N VAL A 103 -7.00 8.50 14.14
CA VAL A 103 -7.02 9.81 14.79
C VAL A 103 -7.54 10.83 13.80
N ILE A 104 -8.67 11.44 14.13
CA ILE A 104 -9.27 12.53 13.38
C ILE A 104 -9.06 13.81 14.18
N PRO A 105 -8.21 14.74 13.73
CA PRO A 105 -7.95 15.99 14.45
C PRO A 105 -9.14 16.94 14.37
N GLY A 106 -9.27 17.81 15.38
CA GLY A 106 -10.32 18.84 15.44
C GLY A 106 -10.62 19.29 16.87
N ASP A 107 -11.62 20.17 17.03
CA ASP A 107 -12.05 20.68 18.35
C ASP A 107 -12.58 19.57 19.29
N MET A 108 -13.02 18.46 18.72
CA MET A 108 -13.34 17.21 19.42
C MET A 108 -12.49 16.10 18.81
N GLU A 109 -11.19 16.08 19.12
CA GLU A 109 -10.27 15.02 18.71
C GLU A 109 -10.91 13.65 18.94
N MET A 110 -11.07 12.89 17.84
CA MET A 110 -11.61 11.55 17.90
C MET A 110 -10.48 10.57 17.68
N LYS A 111 -10.21 9.77 18.71
CA LYS A 111 -9.27 8.66 18.65
C LYS A 111 -10.03 7.36 18.81
N LEU A 112 -9.94 6.49 17.80
CA LEU A 112 -10.60 5.20 17.75
C LEU A 112 -9.56 4.10 17.57
N THR A 113 -9.45 3.18 18.52
CA THR A 113 -8.58 2.00 18.42
C THR A 113 -9.42 0.75 18.27
N VAL A 114 -9.19 -0.02 17.20
CA VAL A 114 -9.90 -1.26 16.87
C VAL A 114 -8.93 -2.44 16.87
N PRO A 115 -8.90 -3.22 17.97
CA PRO A 115 -8.18 -4.49 18.01
C PRO A 115 -8.85 -5.55 17.14
N MET A 116 -8.04 -6.26 16.36
CA MET A 116 -8.48 -7.35 15.49
C MET A 116 -7.52 -8.54 15.60
N ILE A 117 -8.07 -9.74 15.45
CA ILE A 117 -7.31 -10.98 15.36
C ILE A 117 -7.80 -11.70 14.11
N MET A 118 -6.92 -11.93 13.16
CA MET A 118 -7.19 -12.73 11.98
C MET A 118 -6.50 -14.08 12.11
N THR A 119 -7.23 -15.13 11.79
CA THR A 119 -6.73 -16.50 11.65
C THR A 119 -7.04 -16.98 10.23
N GLU A 120 -6.63 -18.20 9.88
CA GLU A 120 -6.92 -18.78 8.56
C GLU A 120 -8.41 -18.73 8.18
N GLU A 121 -9.31 -18.97 9.13
CA GLU A 121 -10.74 -19.10 8.85
C GLU A 121 -11.60 -17.98 9.47
N THR A 122 -11.05 -17.22 10.41
CA THR A 122 -11.87 -16.32 11.24
C THR A 122 -11.19 -14.99 11.47
N LEU A 123 -11.95 -13.91 11.25
CA LEU A 123 -11.62 -12.57 11.69
C LEU A 123 -12.42 -12.24 12.95
N TYR A 124 -11.71 -11.82 13.99
CA TYR A 124 -12.28 -11.31 15.23
C TYR A 124 -12.07 -9.81 15.28
N VAL A 125 -13.14 -9.03 15.42
CA VAL A 125 -13.06 -7.56 15.53
C VAL A 125 -13.61 -7.14 16.88
N LYS A 126 -12.79 -6.49 17.71
CA LYS A 126 -13.26 -5.97 18.99
C LYS A 126 -14.06 -4.70 18.75
N VAL A 127 -15.28 -4.65 19.28
CA VAL A 127 -16.12 -3.46 19.19
C VAL A 127 -15.57 -2.39 20.15
N PRO A 128 -15.02 -1.28 19.63
CA PRO A 128 -14.54 -0.21 20.49
C PRO A 128 -15.72 0.57 21.06
N GLN A 129 -15.46 1.35 22.10
CA GLN A 129 -16.38 2.39 22.52
C GLN A 129 -16.25 3.58 21.55
N ILE A 130 -17.30 3.85 20.77
CA ILE A 130 -17.31 4.96 19.81
C ILE A 130 -17.99 6.17 20.46
N PRO A 131 -17.29 7.31 20.64
CA PRO A 131 -17.93 8.53 21.12
C PRO A 131 -19.14 8.91 20.25
N MET A 132 -20.21 9.42 20.86
CA MET A 132 -21.45 9.86 20.18
C MET A 132 -22.31 8.75 19.54
N LEU A 133 -21.86 7.50 19.50
CA LEU A 133 -22.67 6.36 19.05
C LEU A 133 -23.05 5.48 20.25
N PRO A 134 -24.33 5.52 20.71
CA PRO A 134 -24.77 4.69 21.82
C PRO A 134 -24.85 3.22 21.36
N LEU A 135 -23.77 2.48 21.56
CA LEU A 135 -23.75 1.03 21.36
C LEU A 135 -24.25 0.32 22.62
N PRO A 136 -25.01 -0.78 22.49
CA PRO A 136 -25.40 -1.59 23.64
C PRO A 136 -24.17 -2.05 24.45
N GLU A 137 -24.26 -1.97 25.78
CA GLU A 137 -23.21 -2.51 26.68
C GLU A 137 -22.97 -4.01 26.47
N THR A 138 -23.97 -4.72 25.94
CA THR A 138 -23.89 -6.15 25.63
C THR A 138 -22.94 -6.48 24.48
N VAL A 139 -22.56 -5.48 23.66
CA VAL A 139 -21.72 -5.61 22.47
C VAL A 139 -20.40 -4.84 22.61
N THR A 140 -20.42 -3.67 23.27
CA THR A 140 -19.23 -2.84 23.48
C THR A 140 -18.12 -3.60 24.22
N GLY A 141 -16.90 -3.57 23.68
CA GLY A 141 -15.74 -4.25 24.26
C GLY A 141 -15.63 -5.75 23.96
N LYS A 142 -16.65 -6.36 23.34
CA LYS A 142 -16.61 -7.77 22.91
C LYS A 142 -16.08 -7.93 21.50
N PHE A 143 -15.58 -9.12 21.20
CA PHE A 143 -15.21 -9.48 19.84
C PHE A 143 -16.43 -9.94 19.05
N ILE A 144 -16.52 -9.48 17.81
CA ILE A 144 -17.39 -10.03 16.79
C ILE A 144 -16.57 -11.08 16.03
N LYS A 145 -17.09 -12.31 15.96
CA LYS A 145 -16.56 -13.39 15.14
C LYS A 145 -17.16 -13.31 13.74
N ILE A 146 -16.29 -13.23 12.75
CA ILE A 146 -16.62 -13.23 11.33
C ILE A 146 -15.96 -14.46 10.71
N ASP A 147 -16.77 -15.40 10.23
CA ASP A 147 -16.28 -16.53 9.45
C ASP A 147 -15.95 -16.06 8.03
N LEU A 148 -14.70 -16.22 7.62
CA LEU A 148 -14.23 -15.69 6.33
C LEU A 148 -14.78 -16.49 5.15
N LYS A 149 -15.12 -17.77 5.34
CA LYS A 149 -15.73 -18.61 4.31
C LYS A 149 -17.19 -18.22 4.13
N GLU A 150 -17.93 -18.07 5.24
CA GLU A 150 -19.32 -17.61 5.20
C GLU A 150 -19.42 -16.21 4.58
N LEU A 151 -18.50 -15.31 4.94
CA LEU A 151 -18.45 -13.96 4.36
C LEU A 151 -18.23 -14.01 2.85
N ALA A 152 -17.32 -14.87 2.37
CA ALA A 152 -17.07 -15.06 0.94
C ALA A 152 -18.33 -15.61 0.23
N GLU A 153 -18.99 -16.62 0.80
CA GLU A 153 -20.24 -17.17 0.26
C GLU A 153 -21.36 -16.12 0.18
N GLN A 154 -21.53 -15.30 1.22
CA GLN A 154 -22.53 -14.23 1.25
C GLN A 154 -22.24 -13.12 0.22
N GLN A 155 -20.97 -12.79 -0.02
CA GLN A 155 -20.56 -11.78 -0.99
C GLN A 155 -20.45 -12.33 -2.43
N GLY A 156 -20.72 -13.62 -2.65
CA GLY A 156 -20.52 -14.27 -3.93
C GLY A 156 -19.04 -14.38 -4.35
N GLY A 157 -18.12 -14.19 -3.42
CA GLY A 157 -16.67 -14.27 -3.62
C GLY A 157 -16.11 -15.66 -3.39
N ALA A 158 -14.90 -15.90 -3.92
CA ALA A 158 -14.16 -17.13 -3.63
C ALA A 158 -13.50 -17.06 -2.25
N THR A 159 -13.23 -18.23 -1.66
CA THR A 159 -12.45 -18.34 -0.43
C THR A 159 -11.07 -17.71 -0.60
N LEU A 160 -10.59 -17.01 0.42
CA LEU A 160 -9.31 -16.31 0.42
C LEU A 160 -8.14 -17.31 0.36
N ASP A 161 -7.49 -17.45 -0.79
CA ASP A 161 -6.24 -18.22 -0.90
C ASP A 161 -5.04 -17.29 -0.69
N ILE A 162 -4.47 -17.33 0.51
CA ILE A 162 -3.31 -16.53 0.91
C ILE A 162 -2.08 -16.83 0.03
N ALA A 163 -1.85 -18.09 -0.34
CA ALA A 163 -0.71 -18.46 -1.16
C ALA A 163 -0.85 -17.93 -2.59
N ALA A 164 -2.06 -17.99 -3.16
CA ALA A 164 -2.37 -17.38 -4.45
C ALA A 164 -2.20 -15.86 -4.42
N GLN A 165 -2.61 -15.19 -3.34
CA GLN A 165 -2.42 -13.74 -3.17
C GLN A 165 -0.95 -13.34 -3.03
N GLN A 166 -0.16 -14.09 -2.25
CA GLN A 166 1.29 -13.87 -2.14
C GLN A 166 1.99 -14.04 -3.50
N LYS A 167 1.61 -15.08 -4.25
CA LYS A 167 2.13 -15.32 -5.60
C LYS A 167 1.78 -14.17 -6.53
N LEU A 168 0.52 -13.74 -6.56
CA LEU A 168 0.08 -12.62 -7.38
C LEU A 168 0.81 -11.33 -6.99
N GLY A 169 0.94 -11.02 -5.70
CA GLY A 169 1.67 -9.85 -5.22
C GLY A 169 3.12 -9.82 -5.69
N LYS A 170 3.81 -10.97 -5.67
CA LYS A 170 5.17 -11.11 -6.19
C LYS A 170 5.25 -10.88 -7.70
N GLU A 171 4.32 -11.46 -8.46
CA GLU A 171 4.28 -11.30 -9.92
C GLU A 171 4.00 -9.84 -10.31
N LEU A 172 3.02 -9.19 -9.67
CA LEU A 172 2.70 -7.78 -9.90
C LEU A 172 3.85 -6.85 -9.49
N GLY A 173 4.45 -7.06 -8.32
CA GLY A 173 5.59 -6.28 -7.85
C GLY A 173 6.81 -6.37 -8.78
N ALA A 174 7.06 -7.56 -9.35
CA ALA A 174 8.11 -7.74 -10.35
C ALA A 174 7.83 -6.93 -11.62
N VAL A 175 6.60 -6.95 -12.14
CA VAL A 175 6.18 -6.18 -13.32
C VAL A 175 6.30 -4.68 -13.08
N LEU A 176 5.83 -4.20 -11.92
CA LEU A 176 5.89 -2.77 -11.55
C LEU A 176 7.32 -2.23 -11.64
N LEU A 177 8.31 -2.95 -11.12
CA LEU A 177 9.70 -2.47 -11.09
C LEU A 177 10.47 -2.73 -12.40
N LYS A 178 10.02 -3.68 -13.22
CA LYS A 178 10.75 -4.16 -14.41
C LYS A 178 11.13 -3.04 -15.37
N HIS A 179 10.18 -2.15 -15.69
CA HIS A 179 10.31 -1.18 -16.78
C HIS A 179 10.95 0.16 -16.39
N PHE A 180 11.14 0.43 -15.10
CA PHE A 180 11.77 1.67 -14.63
C PHE A 180 13.29 1.55 -14.55
N ASP A 181 14.06 2.24 -15.37
CA ASP A 181 15.52 2.13 -15.34
C ASP A 181 16.15 2.67 -14.05
N GLU A 182 17.23 2.02 -13.59
CA GLU A 182 17.87 2.37 -12.31
C GLU A 182 18.40 3.81 -12.28
N LYS A 183 18.91 4.31 -13.41
CA LYS A 183 19.56 5.64 -13.45
C LYS A 183 18.56 6.79 -13.34
N THR A 184 17.34 6.60 -13.83
CA THR A 184 16.32 7.65 -13.85
C THR A 184 15.49 7.66 -12.58
N TYR A 185 15.19 6.48 -12.03
CA TYR A 185 14.16 6.34 -11.00
C TYR A 185 14.69 5.89 -9.64
N PHE A 186 15.92 5.36 -9.57
CA PHE A 186 16.48 4.79 -8.34
C PHE A 186 17.71 5.57 -7.88
N SER A 187 17.85 5.74 -6.58
CA SER A 187 19.02 6.32 -5.95
C SER A 187 19.34 5.62 -4.63
N GLU A 188 20.56 5.79 -4.15
CA GLU A 188 20.99 5.32 -2.82
C GLU A 188 21.33 6.53 -1.93
N PRO A 189 20.32 7.16 -1.30
CA PRO A 189 20.57 8.28 -0.42
C PRO A 189 21.36 7.84 0.83
N LYS A 190 22.08 8.77 1.44
CA LYS A 190 22.73 8.53 2.74
C LYS A 190 21.65 8.50 3.82
N ALA A 191 21.89 7.75 4.90
CA ALA A 191 20.96 7.66 6.04
C ALA A 191 20.48 9.03 6.57
N ALA A 192 21.40 9.99 6.71
CA ALA A 192 21.07 11.34 7.19
C ALA A 192 20.16 12.15 6.24
N ASP A 193 20.14 11.80 4.96
CA ASP A 193 19.37 12.48 3.92
C ASP A 193 18.08 11.71 3.55
N ALA A 194 17.87 10.53 4.17
CA ALA A 194 16.88 9.55 3.76
C ALA A 194 15.61 9.52 4.64
N GLY A 195 15.46 10.47 5.58
CA GLY A 195 14.26 10.55 6.44
C GLY A 195 14.11 9.41 7.44
N LEU A 196 15.09 8.51 7.54
CA LEU A 196 14.99 7.30 8.36
C LEU A 196 14.99 7.62 9.86
N PRO A 197 14.31 6.79 10.69
CA PRO A 197 14.42 6.88 12.13
C PRO A 197 15.89 6.81 12.59
N GLU A 198 16.31 7.70 13.50
CA GLU A 198 17.72 7.85 13.91
C GLU A 198 18.37 6.54 14.42
N GLU A 199 17.55 5.63 14.95
CA GLU A 199 18.00 4.38 15.56
C GLU A 199 18.17 3.24 14.54
N LEU A 200 17.69 3.43 13.31
CA LEU A 200 17.72 2.41 12.26
C LEU A 200 19.10 2.33 11.60
N LYS A 201 19.71 1.13 11.63
CA LYS A 201 20.98 0.85 10.97
C LYS A 201 20.76 0.01 9.72
N ALA A 202 20.61 0.70 8.59
CA ALA A 202 20.45 0.07 7.29
C ALA A 202 21.80 -0.31 6.66
N ASP A 203 21.87 -1.48 6.03
CA ASP A 203 22.99 -1.89 5.18
C ASP A 203 22.93 -1.20 3.81
N GLN A 204 21.71 -0.96 3.33
CA GLN A 204 21.44 -0.28 2.06
C GLN A 204 20.14 0.52 2.16
N ILE A 205 20.13 1.70 1.57
CA ILE A 205 18.96 2.58 1.50
C ILE A 205 18.71 2.87 0.04
N ILE A 206 17.47 2.67 -0.40
CA ILE A 206 17.07 2.79 -1.80
C ILE A 206 15.89 3.74 -1.86
N ALA A 207 15.97 4.79 -2.67
CA ALA A 207 14.83 5.64 -2.97
C ALA A 207 14.40 5.44 -4.42
N PHE A 208 13.11 5.20 -4.62
CA PHE A 208 12.43 5.27 -5.90
C PHE A 208 11.70 6.61 -6.02
N GLU A 209 11.90 7.35 -7.10
CA GLU A 209 11.32 8.69 -7.24
C GLU A 209 10.79 8.98 -8.66
N ILE A 210 9.55 9.46 -8.71
CA ILE A 210 8.94 10.13 -9.85
C ILE A 210 8.67 11.59 -9.46
N ASN A 211 9.12 12.50 -10.29
CA ASN A 211 8.96 13.94 -10.11
C ASN A 211 8.69 14.63 -11.46
N GLU A 212 8.56 15.95 -11.46
CA GLU A 212 8.25 16.72 -12.66
C GLU A 212 9.20 16.42 -13.84
N SER A 213 10.47 16.14 -13.57
CA SER A 213 11.49 15.94 -14.61
C SER A 213 11.36 14.61 -15.37
N ASN A 214 10.83 13.57 -14.71
CA ASN A 214 10.72 12.22 -15.29
C ASN A 214 9.25 11.76 -15.45
N TYR A 215 8.27 12.55 -15.01
CA TYR A 215 6.85 12.19 -15.04
C TYR A 215 6.34 11.88 -16.46
N ALA A 216 6.65 12.71 -17.45
CA ALA A 216 6.16 12.48 -18.81
C ALA A 216 6.63 11.13 -19.39
N LYS A 217 7.88 10.73 -19.11
CA LYS A 217 8.42 9.42 -19.46
C LYS A 217 7.77 8.30 -18.64
N THR A 218 7.51 8.55 -17.35
CA THR A 218 6.79 7.62 -16.46
C THR A 218 5.41 7.28 -17.02
N VAL A 219 4.62 8.27 -17.42
CA VAL A 219 3.29 8.06 -18.01
C VAL A 219 3.39 7.17 -19.25
N GLU A 220 4.33 7.45 -20.15
CA GLU A 220 4.55 6.61 -21.33
C GLU A 220 4.93 5.17 -20.96
N THR A 221 5.84 4.98 -20.01
CA THR A 221 6.24 3.64 -19.54
C THR A 221 5.06 2.90 -18.92
N VAL A 222 4.26 3.58 -18.08
CA VAL A 222 3.13 2.97 -17.40
C VAL A 222 2.05 2.54 -18.39
N ILE A 223 1.60 3.44 -19.27
CA ILE A 223 0.51 3.16 -20.21
C ILE A 223 0.93 2.16 -21.29
N ASN A 224 2.17 2.22 -21.78
CA ASN A 224 2.60 1.39 -22.90
C ASN A 224 3.17 0.03 -22.49
N GLN A 225 3.69 -0.11 -21.27
CA GLN A 225 4.43 -1.31 -20.86
C GLN A 225 3.91 -1.90 -19.56
N VAL A 226 3.79 -1.09 -18.50
CA VAL A 226 3.43 -1.61 -17.17
C VAL A 226 1.97 -2.09 -17.13
N LEU A 227 1.00 -1.23 -17.48
CA LEU A 227 -0.41 -1.59 -17.42
C LEU A 227 -0.77 -2.80 -18.29
N PRO A 228 -0.34 -2.90 -19.57
CA PRO A 228 -0.63 -4.09 -20.37
C PRO A 228 -0.06 -5.36 -19.75
N GLU A 229 1.16 -5.32 -19.19
CA GLU A 229 1.78 -6.48 -18.55
C GLU A 229 1.12 -6.84 -17.22
N LEU A 230 0.67 -5.87 -16.42
CA LEU A 230 -0.12 -6.11 -15.21
C LEU A 230 -1.46 -6.78 -15.55
N ILE A 231 -2.14 -6.32 -16.60
CA ILE A 231 -3.37 -6.93 -17.09
C ILE A 231 -3.12 -8.38 -17.52
N ASP A 232 -2.01 -8.66 -18.19
CA ASP A 232 -1.63 -10.01 -18.59
C ASP A 232 -1.36 -10.93 -17.39
N VAL A 233 -0.71 -10.42 -16.34
CA VAL A 233 -0.53 -11.17 -15.08
C VAL A 233 -1.88 -11.48 -14.45
N LEU A 234 -2.80 -10.51 -14.39
CA LEU A 234 -4.14 -10.73 -13.83
C LEU A 234 -4.91 -11.79 -14.62
N LEU A 235 -4.94 -11.67 -15.95
CA LEU A 235 -5.60 -12.64 -16.84
C LEU A 235 -5.02 -14.05 -16.74
N ALA A 236 -3.74 -14.18 -16.40
CA ALA A 236 -3.07 -15.47 -16.19
C ALA A 236 -3.37 -16.10 -14.82
N ASN A 237 -3.92 -15.35 -13.87
CA ASN A 237 -4.20 -15.80 -12.49
C ASN A 237 -5.72 -15.86 -12.22
N GLU A 238 -6.42 -16.79 -12.88
CA GLU A 238 -7.88 -16.94 -12.76
C GLU A 238 -8.39 -17.12 -11.32
N GLU A 239 -7.62 -17.80 -10.47
CA GLU A 239 -7.96 -18.00 -9.06
C GLU A 239 -7.95 -16.68 -8.28
N SER A 240 -6.92 -15.86 -8.49
CA SER A 240 -6.84 -14.54 -7.87
C SER A 240 -7.94 -13.61 -8.41
N MET A 241 -8.25 -13.65 -9.70
CA MET A 241 -9.37 -12.88 -10.27
C MET A 241 -10.70 -13.26 -9.61
N LYS A 242 -10.97 -14.57 -9.40
CA LYS A 242 -12.16 -15.02 -8.65
C LYS A 242 -12.20 -14.49 -7.22
N SER A 243 -11.06 -14.49 -6.52
CA SER A 243 -10.98 -13.97 -5.15
C SER A 243 -11.24 -12.46 -5.08
N LEU A 244 -10.86 -11.73 -6.12
CA LEU A 244 -11.06 -10.28 -6.24
C LEU A 244 -12.41 -9.91 -6.87
N GLN A 245 -13.25 -10.91 -7.20
CA GLN A 245 -14.51 -10.72 -7.92
C GLN A 245 -14.34 -9.98 -9.25
N LEU A 246 -13.22 -10.24 -9.94
CA LEU A 246 -12.92 -9.68 -11.25
C LEU A 246 -13.37 -10.65 -12.35
N GLU A 247 -14.28 -10.18 -13.19
CA GLU A 247 -14.73 -10.93 -14.36
C GLU A 247 -13.71 -10.82 -15.49
N LYS A 248 -13.36 -11.97 -16.10
CA LYS A 248 -12.41 -12.02 -17.21
C LYS A 248 -12.80 -11.10 -18.36
N ALA A 249 -14.09 -11.05 -18.68
CA ALA A 249 -14.61 -10.20 -19.75
C ALA A 249 -14.36 -8.70 -19.49
N ASP A 250 -14.45 -8.26 -18.23
CA ASP A 250 -14.19 -6.87 -17.86
C ASP A 250 -12.70 -6.54 -17.95
N ILE A 251 -11.82 -7.45 -17.54
CA ILE A 251 -10.37 -7.28 -17.66
C ILE A 251 -9.92 -7.28 -19.14
N GLU A 252 -10.49 -8.16 -19.97
CA GLU A 252 -10.24 -8.17 -21.42
C GLU A 252 -10.75 -6.90 -22.09
N LYS A 253 -11.92 -6.40 -21.68
CA LYS A 253 -12.46 -5.12 -22.14
C LYS A 253 -11.55 -3.96 -21.73
N MET A 254 -11.11 -3.90 -20.48
CA MET A 254 -10.16 -2.90 -20.00
C MET A 254 -8.87 -2.93 -20.81
N LYS A 255 -8.35 -4.12 -21.15
CA LYS A 255 -7.20 -4.25 -22.03
C LYS A 255 -7.45 -3.64 -23.41
N SER A 256 -8.60 -3.95 -24.01
CA SER A 256 -8.97 -3.45 -25.33
C SER A 256 -9.16 -1.93 -25.33
N GLU A 257 -9.80 -1.37 -24.29
CA GLU A 257 -10.00 0.07 -24.14
C GLU A 257 -8.69 0.79 -23.91
N LEU A 258 -7.80 0.23 -23.08
CA LEU A 258 -6.44 0.73 -22.89
C LEU A 258 -5.72 0.80 -24.24
N GLU A 259 -5.67 -0.29 -25.00
CA GLU A 259 -5.01 -0.35 -26.32
C GLU A 259 -5.60 0.64 -27.33
N THR A 260 -6.93 0.80 -27.34
CA THR A 260 -7.63 1.69 -28.28
C THR A 260 -7.38 3.16 -27.96
N ASN A 261 -7.33 3.52 -26.67
CA ASN A 261 -7.31 4.90 -26.20
C ASN A 261 -5.94 5.33 -25.64
N LYS A 262 -4.86 4.56 -25.87
CA LYS A 262 -3.53 4.84 -25.27
C LYS A 262 -3.08 6.28 -25.46
N ALA A 263 -3.18 6.80 -26.68
CA ALA A 263 -2.71 8.13 -27.01
C ALA A 263 -3.47 9.20 -26.22
N ASP A 264 -4.80 9.07 -26.14
CA ASP A 264 -5.67 10.00 -25.42
C ASP A 264 -5.43 9.93 -23.91
N ILE A 265 -5.28 8.72 -23.34
CA ILE A 265 -4.96 8.52 -21.92
C ILE A 265 -3.61 9.16 -21.58
N VAL A 266 -2.59 8.94 -22.41
CA VAL A 266 -1.26 9.55 -22.22
C VAL A 266 -1.34 11.08 -22.28
N ASP A 267 -2.09 11.63 -23.23
CA ASP A 267 -2.25 13.07 -23.39
C ASP A 267 -2.97 13.69 -22.18
N VAL A 268 -4.08 13.08 -21.75
CA VAL A 268 -4.84 13.51 -20.56
C VAL A 268 -3.94 13.50 -19.32
N LEU A 269 -3.24 12.41 -19.04
CA LEU A 269 -2.39 12.32 -17.85
C LEU A 269 -1.26 13.36 -17.87
N LYS A 270 -0.59 13.55 -19.02
CA LYS A 270 0.50 14.53 -19.12
C LYS A 270 0.03 15.98 -19.01
N ASN A 271 -1.18 16.29 -19.51
CA ASN A 271 -1.66 17.65 -19.62
C ASN A 271 -2.52 18.10 -18.45
N ASN A 272 -3.15 17.16 -17.74
CA ASN A 272 -4.14 17.45 -16.70
C ASN A 272 -3.68 16.99 -15.30
N VAL A 273 -2.59 16.23 -15.20
CA VAL A 273 -2.02 15.82 -13.91
C VAL A 273 -0.61 16.38 -13.77
N LYS A 274 -0.34 16.98 -12.62
CA LYS A 274 0.97 17.46 -12.19
C LYS A 274 1.42 16.61 -11.00
N VAL A 275 2.55 15.93 -11.17
CA VAL A 275 3.21 15.23 -10.08
C VAL A 275 4.28 16.14 -9.50
N ASN A 276 4.08 16.58 -8.26
CA ASN A 276 5.11 17.33 -7.52
C ASN A 276 6.15 16.36 -6.96
N THR A 277 5.70 15.28 -6.31
CA THR A 277 6.59 14.24 -5.77
C THR A 277 5.84 12.93 -5.67
N MET A 278 6.46 11.83 -6.11
CA MET A 278 6.09 10.48 -5.73
C MET A 278 7.39 9.76 -5.39
N LYS A 279 7.67 9.65 -4.10
CA LYS A 279 8.92 9.08 -3.59
C LYS A 279 8.59 7.94 -2.64
N VAL A 280 9.35 6.86 -2.75
CA VAL A 280 9.37 5.78 -1.75
C VAL A 280 10.82 5.53 -1.35
N THR A 281 11.13 5.63 -0.06
CA THR A 281 12.44 5.30 0.49
C THR A 281 12.33 3.97 1.25
N CYS A 282 13.21 3.04 0.95
CA CYS A 282 13.28 1.72 1.55
C CYS A 282 14.63 1.53 2.25
N ALA A 283 14.63 0.95 3.44
CA ALA A 283 15.84 0.57 4.16
C ALA A 283 15.94 -0.95 4.26
N ILE A 284 17.09 -1.49 3.89
CA ILE A 284 17.40 -2.92 3.93
C ILE A 284 18.43 -3.17 5.03
N GLN A 285 18.16 -4.17 5.88
CA GLN A 285 19.07 -4.65 6.91
C GLN A 285 19.07 -6.18 6.92
N ASP A 286 20.25 -6.79 6.91
CA ASP A 286 20.44 -8.25 6.81
C ASP A 286 19.72 -8.86 5.59
N GLY A 287 19.51 -8.07 4.54
CA GLY A 287 18.75 -8.46 3.34
C GLY A 287 17.23 -8.47 3.51
N TYR A 288 16.68 -8.07 4.65
CA TYR A 288 15.26 -7.84 4.86
C TYR A 288 14.92 -6.37 4.63
N LEU A 289 13.71 -6.10 4.12
CA LEU A 289 13.15 -4.76 4.09
C LEU A 289 12.64 -4.44 5.49
N VAL A 290 13.32 -3.51 6.18
CA VAL A 290 13.06 -3.20 7.60
C VAL A 290 12.33 -1.89 7.80
N TYR A 291 12.37 -1.01 6.80
CA TYR A 291 11.62 0.23 6.80
C TYR A 291 11.27 0.66 5.38
N GLU A 292 10.09 1.26 5.24
CA GLU A 292 9.61 1.92 4.03
C GLU A 292 8.95 3.23 4.45
N GLU A 293 9.18 4.28 3.69
CA GLU A 293 8.39 5.50 3.76
C GLU A 293 8.01 5.91 2.36
N GLY A 294 6.88 6.58 2.21
CA GLY A 294 6.48 7.14 0.94
C GLY A 294 5.81 8.49 1.09
N GLN A 295 5.96 9.30 0.06
CA GLN A 295 5.31 10.59 -0.07
C GLN A 295 4.76 10.72 -1.49
N VAL A 296 3.48 11.05 -1.58
CA VAL A 296 2.77 11.30 -2.84
C VAL A 296 2.16 12.69 -2.76
N ASN A 297 2.50 13.55 -3.70
CA ASN A 297 1.86 14.84 -3.89
C ASN A 297 1.54 15.04 -5.38
N VAL A 298 0.25 15.05 -5.68
CA VAL A 298 -0.29 15.16 -7.03
C VAL A 298 -1.41 16.19 -7.08
N GLU A 299 -1.46 16.91 -8.19
CA GLU A 299 -2.51 17.86 -8.51
C GLU A 299 -3.14 17.42 -9.84
N ALA A 300 -4.47 17.44 -9.93
CA ALA A 300 -5.19 17.22 -11.18
C ALA A 300 -6.09 18.42 -11.47
N THR A 301 -6.21 18.77 -12.74
CA THR A 301 -7.13 19.81 -13.22
C THR A 301 -7.81 19.34 -14.49
N ASP A 302 -9.13 19.21 -14.43
CA ASP A 302 -9.92 19.05 -15.64
C ASP A 302 -10.17 20.44 -16.27
N LYS A 303 -9.63 20.63 -17.48
CA LYS A 303 -9.74 21.90 -18.20
C LYS A 303 -11.13 22.14 -18.77
N GLU A 304 -11.91 21.08 -19.00
CA GLU A 304 -13.25 21.20 -19.58
C GLU A 304 -14.27 21.62 -18.53
N SER A 305 -14.27 20.96 -17.36
CA SER A 305 -15.15 21.29 -16.24
C SER A 305 -14.61 22.39 -15.31
N GLY A 306 -13.30 22.65 -15.34
CA GLY A 306 -12.62 23.54 -14.40
C GLY A 306 -12.38 22.92 -13.02
N GLN A 307 -12.71 21.64 -12.83
CA GLN A 307 -12.53 20.93 -11.57
C GLN A 307 -11.05 20.74 -11.24
N LYS A 308 -10.75 20.78 -9.94
CA LYS A 308 -9.40 20.60 -9.41
C LYS A 308 -9.40 19.62 -8.25
N MET A 309 -8.33 18.84 -8.22
CA MET A 309 -7.99 17.95 -7.12
C MET A 309 -6.54 18.19 -6.71
N LYS A 310 -6.29 18.19 -5.40
CA LYS A 310 -4.95 17.99 -4.85
C LYS A 310 -4.99 16.91 -3.81
N LEU A 311 -3.95 16.08 -3.84
CA LEU A 311 -3.77 14.96 -2.93
C LEU A 311 -2.32 14.92 -2.47
N GLY A 312 -2.13 15.01 -1.16
CA GLY A 312 -0.88 14.85 -0.44
C GLY A 312 -1.04 13.72 0.56
N LEU A 313 -0.25 12.67 0.41
CA LEU A 313 -0.25 11.48 1.27
C LEU A 313 1.17 11.19 1.71
N HIS A 314 1.32 10.74 2.94
CA HIS A 314 2.53 10.05 3.38
C HIS A 314 2.18 8.72 4.03
N PHE A 315 3.15 7.83 4.02
CA PHE A 315 3.12 6.63 4.84
C PHE A 315 4.51 6.28 5.33
N ASP A 316 4.56 5.55 6.44
CA ASP A 316 5.76 4.84 6.89
C ASP A 316 5.38 3.46 7.38
N VAL A 317 6.30 2.51 7.21
CA VAL A 317 6.18 1.12 7.60
C VAL A 317 7.51 0.71 8.21
N SER A 318 7.47 0.12 9.40
CA SER A 318 8.65 -0.48 10.03
C SER A 318 8.39 -1.95 10.34
N TYR A 319 9.39 -2.78 10.05
CA TYR A 319 9.38 -4.20 10.37
C TYR A 319 10.41 -4.50 11.45
N ALA A 320 10.00 -5.27 12.44
CA ALA A 320 10.85 -5.70 13.55
C ALA A 320 10.54 -7.15 13.92
N GLU A 321 11.38 -7.71 14.80
CA GLU A 321 11.24 -9.09 15.30
C GLU A 321 11.08 -10.16 14.20
N ILE A 322 11.66 -9.91 13.01
CA ILE A 322 11.54 -10.79 11.84
C ILE A 322 12.13 -12.17 12.16
N GLY A 323 11.33 -13.22 11.93
CA GLY A 323 11.69 -14.62 12.18
C GLY A 323 11.82 -15.00 13.66
N LYS A 324 11.42 -14.13 14.59
CA LYS A 324 11.39 -14.43 16.03
C LYS A 324 10.02 -14.95 16.46
N ALA A 325 9.97 -15.65 17.59
CA ALA A 325 8.71 -16.12 18.16
C ALA A 325 7.79 -14.91 18.45
N PRO A 326 6.57 -14.87 17.88
CA PRO A 326 5.66 -13.74 18.06
C PRO A 326 5.16 -13.65 19.50
N LYS A 327 4.91 -12.44 19.96
CA LYS A 327 4.33 -12.15 21.28
C LYS A 327 2.94 -11.54 21.11
N PHE A 328 1.94 -12.39 20.89
CA PHE A 328 0.56 -11.93 20.80
C PHE A 328 0.07 -11.40 22.15
N GLU A 329 -0.54 -10.22 22.13
CA GLU A 329 -1.07 -9.57 23.34
C GLU A 329 -2.46 -10.09 23.72
N ASN A 330 -3.22 -10.58 22.74
CA ASN A 330 -4.57 -11.09 22.93
C ASN A 330 -4.61 -12.62 22.80
N GLU A 331 -5.50 -13.26 23.56
CA GLU A 331 -5.90 -14.64 23.28
C GLU A 331 -7.02 -14.65 22.24
N ILE A 332 -7.18 -15.76 21.51
CA ILE A 332 -8.33 -15.93 20.61
C ILE A 332 -9.59 -16.00 21.49
N PRO A 333 -10.58 -15.11 21.30
CA PRO A 333 -11.73 -15.01 22.18
C PRO A 333 -12.63 -16.25 22.07
N THR A 334 -13.01 -16.83 23.21
CA THR A 334 -13.92 -17.98 23.28
C THR A 334 -15.40 -17.59 23.39
N ASP A 335 -15.67 -16.32 23.70
CA ASP A 335 -17.00 -15.75 23.97
C ASP A 335 -17.41 -14.68 22.94
N ALA A 336 -16.81 -14.72 21.75
CA ALA A 336 -17.11 -13.79 20.66
C ALA A 336 -18.56 -13.91 20.18
N ILE A 337 -19.17 -12.77 19.84
CA ILE A 337 -20.53 -12.65 19.29
C ILE A 337 -20.47 -12.91 17.78
N THR A 338 -21.38 -13.71 17.22
CA THR A 338 -21.44 -13.92 15.75
C THR A 338 -22.13 -12.75 15.04
N LEU A 339 -21.91 -12.61 13.73
CA LEU A 339 -22.62 -11.62 12.91
C LEU A 339 -24.16 -11.77 12.98
N ASP A 340 -24.67 -13.00 13.05
CA ASP A 340 -26.10 -13.26 13.23
C ASP A 340 -26.62 -12.74 14.57
N GLN A 341 -25.89 -13.01 15.66
CA GLN A 341 -26.25 -12.51 16.99
C GLN A 341 -26.21 -10.98 17.03
N LEU A 342 -25.21 -10.37 16.39
CA LEU A 342 -25.11 -8.93 16.26
C LEU A 342 -26.34 -8.36 15.52
N THR A 343 -26.70 -8.95 14.38
CA THR A 343 -27.87 -8.54 13.59
C THR A 343 -29.16 -8.66 14.38
N GLN A 344 -29.35 -9.74 15.14
CA GLN A 344 -30.51 -9.91 16.01
C GLN A 344 -30.57 -8.85 17.12
N LEU A 345 -29.43 -8.45 17.69
CA LEU A 345 -29.37 -7.38 18.70
C LEU A 345 -29.75 -6.01 18.12
N PHE A 346 -29.45 -5.74 16.84
CA PHE A 346 -29.86 -4.51 16.15
C PHE A 346 -31.27 -4.54 15.56
N GLN A 347 -31.82 -5.73 15.29
CA GLN A 347 -33.22 -5.91 14.85
C GLN A 347 -34.20 -6.01 16.02
N ALA A 348 -33.71 -6.26 17.24
CA ALA A 348 -34.52 -6.16 18.44
C ALA A 348 -35.04 -4.70 18.58
N PRO A 349 -36.34 -4.48 18.84
CA PRO A 349 -36.86 -3.13 19.05
C PRO A 349 -36.04 -2.43 20.13
N VAL A 350 -35.46 -1.28 19.78
CA VAL A 350 -34.77 -0.43 20.75
C VAL A 350 -35.83 0.12 21.71
N GLY A 351 -36.07 -0.60 22.80
CA GLY A 351 -36.99 -0.21 23.87
C GLY A 351 -38.38 -0.84 23.79
N MET A 352 -38.64 -1.77 24.70
CA MET A 352 -39.61 -1.51 25.77
C MET A 352 -38.90 -1.53 27.11
#